data_AF-A0A7T8JT44-F1
#
_entry.id   AF-A0A7T8JT44-F1
#
_cell.length_a   1.000
_cell.length_b   1.000
_cell.length_c   1.000
_cell.angle_alpha   90.00
_cell.angle_beta   90.00
_cell.angle_gamma   90.00
#
_symmetry.space_group_name_H-M   'P 1'
#
loop_
_entity.id
_entity.type
_entity.pdbx_description
1 polymer ?
#
loop_
_entity_poly.entity_id
_entity_poly.type
_entity_poly.pdbx_seq_one_letter_code
_entity_poly.pdbx_strand_id
1 'polypeptide(L)'
;MEAKRISVSTLLDAGWTKTAISNHLKFARSFVYKVAKLKYESGYLKRKPGSGRPKIINPTIIKNLLKRNPTKSMSAVAKDLGIHKTSVSKEV
;
A
#
# COMPACT_ATOMS: atom_id res chain seq x y z
N MET A 1 7.80 -11.36 3.52
CA MET A 1 7.46 -10.75 4.83
C MET A 1 6.13 -11.23 5.38
N GLU A 2 5.11 -11.47 4.55
CA GLU A 2 3.80 -11.94 5.02
C GLU A 2 3.86 -13.29 5.72
N ALA A 3 4.57 -14.28 5.16
CA ALA A 3 4.77 -15.59 5.79
C ALA A 3 5.29 -15.50 7.23
N LYS A 4 6.28 -14.63 7.50
CA LYS A 4 6.81 -14.41 8.85
C LYS A 4 5.76 -13.84 9.82
N ARG A 5 4.86 -12.98 9.34
CA ARG A 5 3.77 -12.44 10.18
C ARG A 5 2.72 -13.50 10.49
N ILE A 6 2.44 -14.37 9.53
CA ILE A 6 1.53 -15.51 9.72
C ILE A 6 2.08 -16.43 10.81
N SER A 7 3.35 -16.84 10.72
CA SER A 7 3.99 -17.69 11.74
C SER A 7 3.97 -17.07 13.15
N VAL A 8 4.20 -15.75 13.26
CA VAL A 8 4.10 -15.06 14.56
C VAL A 8 2.64 -15.02 15.03
N SER A 9 1.69 -14.75 14.14
CA SER A 9 0.27 -14.72 14.49
C SER A 9 -0.23 -16.06 14.99
N THR A 10 0.13 -17.16 14.33
CA THR A 10 -0.30 -18.51 14.73
C THR A 10 0.24 -18.90 16.11
N LEU A 11 1.49 -18.52 16.42
CA LEU A 11 2.03 -18.75 17.76
C LEU A 11 1.36 -17.88 18.83
N LEU A 12 0.98 -16.65 18.48
CA LEU A 12 0.17 -15.82 19.38
C LEU A 12 -1.23 -16.41 19.60
N ASP A 13 -1.86 -17.03 18.58
CA ASP A 13 -3.13 -17.77 18.74
C ASP A 13 -2.97 -18.98 19.65
N ALA A 14 -1.82 -19.68 19.56
CA ALA A 14 -1.47 -20.79 20.43
C ALA A 14 -1.10 -20.37 21.87
N GLY A 15 -1.26 -19.09 22.24
CA GLY A 15 -1.02 -18.59 23.59
C GLY A 15 0.46 -18.36 23.94
N TRP A 16 1.37 -18.41 22.97
CA TRP A 16 2.79 -18.18 23.25
C TRP A 16 3.08 -16.72 23.61
N THR A 17 4.00 -16.53 24.56
CA THR A 17 4.44 -15.19 24.93
C THR A 17 5.31 -14.56 23.85
N LYS A 18 5.23 -13.23 23.70
CA LYS A 18 6.01 -12.47 22.69
C LYS A 18 7.52 -12.71 22.80
N THR A 19 8.03 -12.89 24.02
CA THR A 19 9.43 -13.20 24.31
C THR A 19 9.81 -14.60 23.85
N ALA A 20 8.98 -15.60 24.13
CA ALA A 20 9.19 -16.97 23.66
C ALA A 20 9.20 -17.05 22.12
N ILE A 21 8.26 -16.36 21.46
CA ILE A 21 8.19 -16.31 19.99
C ILE A 21 9.45 -15.68 19.38
N SER A 22 9.92 -14.57 19.97
CA SER A 22 11.14 -13.90 19.50
C SER A 22 12.37 -14.79 19.60
N ASN A 23 12.52 -15.53 20.71
CA ASN A 23 13.63 -16.45 20.91
C ASN A 23 13.52 -17.69 20.02
N HIS A 24 12.33 -18.26 19.88
CA HIS A 24 12.09 -19.48 19.09
C HIS A 24 12.29 -19.25 17.59
N LEU A 25 11.68 -18.19 17.03
CA LEU A 25 11.79 -17.87 15.60
C LEU A 25 13.03 -17.03 15.25
N LYS A 26 13.84 -16.65 16.24
CA LYS A 26 14.98 -15.72 16.10
C LYS A 26 14.61 -14.43 15.36
N PHE A 27 13.39 -13.93 15.60
CA PHE A 27 12.93 -12.65 15.06
C PHE A 27 13.19 -11.52 16.05
N ALA A 28 13.47 -10.33 15.52
CA ALA A 28 13.60 -9.13 16.33
C ALA A 28 12.34 -8.90 17.17
N ARG A 29 12.50 -8.58 18.47
CA ARG A 29 11.37 -8.28 19.37
C ARG A 29 10.46 -7.20 18.79
N SER A 30 11.02 -6.15 18.22
CA SER A 30 10.27 -5.06 17.56
C SER A 30 9.32 -5.57 16.46
N PHE A 31 9.72 -6.60 15.70
CA PHE A 31 8.87 -7.22 14.69
C PHE A 31 7.71 -7.99 15.33
N VAL A 32 7.98 -8.82 16.35
CA VAL A 32 6.95 -9.60 17.04
C VAL A 32 5.90 -8.69 17.68
N TYR A 33 6.34 -7.62 18.36
CA TYR A 33 5.44 -6.64 18.96
C TYR A 33 4.61 -5.89 17.91
N LYS A 34 5.22 -5.53 16.77
CA LYS A 34 4.49 -4.91 15.66
C LYS A 34 3.41 -5.83 15.11
N VAL A 35 3.69 -7.12 14.96
CA VAL A 35 2.70 -8.11 14.50
C VAL A 35 1.59 -8.31 15.53
N ALA A 36 1.92 -8.42 16.81
CA ALA A 36 0.92 -8.48 17.88
C ALA A 36 0.00 -7.24 17.86
N LYS A 37 0.58 -6.04 17.73
CA LYS A 37 -0.17 -4.79 17.61
C LYS A 37 -1.12 -4.82 16.40
N LEU A 38 -0.63 -5.20 15.23
CA LEU A 38 -1.44 -5.31 14.01
C LEU A 38 -2.61 -6.29 14.19
N LYS A 39 -2.37 -7.44 14.84
CA LYS A 39 -3.38 -8.45 15.09
C LYS A 39 -4.50 -7.94 16.00
N TYR A 40 -4.15 -7.36 17.16
CA TYR A 40 -5.12 -6.94 18.16
C TYR A 40 -5.83 -5.62 17.81
N GLU A 41 -5.15 -4.67 17.17
CA GLU A 41 -5.75 -3.35 16.89
C GLU A 41 -6.42 -3.28 15.52
N SER A 42 -5.81 -3.89 14.50
CA SER A 42 -6.25 -3.68 13.11
C SER A 42 -6.97 -4.88 12.50
N GLY A 43 -6.81 -6.08 13.07
CA GLY A 43 -7.36 -7.31 12.49
C GLY A 43 -6.71 -7.76 11.17
N TYR A 44 -5.80 -6.96 10.60
CA TYR A 44 -5.13 -7.25 9.33
C TYR A 44 -3.63 -7.45 9.52
N LEU A 45 -3.14 -8.65 9.20
CA LEU A 45 -1.69 -8.94 9.14
C LEU A 45 -1.03 -8.37 7.88
N LYS A 46 -1.82 -8.12 6.84
CA LYS A 46 -1.40 -7.49 5.58
C LYS A 46 -1.47 -5.96 5.69
N ARG A 47 -0.74 -5.26 4.81
CA ARG A 47 -0.97 -3.82 4.66
C ARG A 47 -2.42 -3.60 4.20
N LYS A 48 -3.09 -2.59 4.76
CA LYS A 48 -4.43 -2.22 4.29
C LYS A 48 -4.34 -1.92 2.78
N PRO A 49 -5.20 -2.49 1.94
CA PRO A 49 -5.25 -2.14 0.53
C PRO A 49 -5.48 -0.63 0.41
N GLY A 50 -4.65 0.04 -0.40
CA GLY A 50 -4.66 1.50 -0.53
C GLY A 50 -3.83 2.29 0.50
N SER A 51 -3.04 1.64 1.38
CA SER A 51 -2.21 2.34 2.38
C SER A 51 -0.98 3.08 1.82
N GLY A 52 -1.03 3.56 0.59
CA GLY A 52 0.02 4.36 -0.05
C GLY A 52 -0.33 5.84 -0.07
N ARG A 53 0.68 6.72 -0.08
CA ARG A 53 0.45 8.12 -0.39
C ARG A 53 -0.06 8.21 -1.84
N PRO A 54 -1.21 8.88 -2.10
CA PRO A 54 -1.69 9.04 -3.46
C PRO A 54 -0.63 9.80 -4.28
N LYS A 55 -0.35 9.33 -5.49
CA LYS A 55 0.44 10.10 -6.47
C LYS A 55 -0.44 11.26 -6.94
N ILE A 56 -0.08 12.48 -6.54
CA ILE A 56 -0.75 13.70 -7.00
C ILE A 56 -0.17 14.03 -8.38
N ILE A 57 -1.02 14.09 -9.39
CA ILE A 57 -0.65 14.55 -10.73
C ILE A 57 -0.92 16.05 -10.77
N ASN A 58 -0.04 16.84 -11.39
CA ASN A 58 -0.26 18.27 -11.51
C ASN A 58 -1.31 18.54 -12.61
N PRO A 59 -2.51 19.05 -12.29
CA PRO A 59 -3.58 19.29 -13.26
C PRO A 59 -3.19 20.27 -14.36
N THR A 60 -2.27 21.20 -14.07
CA THR A 60 -1.81 22.19 -15.06
C THR A 60 -1.13 21.55 -16.25
N ILE A 61 -0.43 20.43 -16.06
CA ILE A 61 0.24 19.68 -17.14
C ILE A 61 -0.80 19.08 -18.08
N ILE A 62 -1.86 18.48 -17.53
CA ILE A 62 -2.96 17.88 -18.31
C ILE A 62 -3.67 18.97 -19.12
N LYS A 63 -4.02 20.10 -18.48
CA LYS A 63 -4.68 21.24 -19.14
C LYS A 63 -3.82 21.83 -20.25
N ASN A 64 -2.50 21.95 -20.05
CA ASN A 64 -1.59 22.47 -21.07
C ASN A 64 -1.44 21.51 -22.26
N LEU A 65 -1.44 20.19 -22.04
CA LEU A 65 -1.38 19.20 -23.11
C LEU A 65 -2.65 19.22 -23.97
N LEU A 66 -3.82 19.32 -23.34
CA LEU A 66 -5.10 19.42 -24.05
C LEU A 66 -5.26 20.75 -24.78
N LYS A 67 -4.77 21.86 -24.21
CA LYS A 67 -4.74 23.16 -24.91
C LYS A 67 -3.84 23.13 -26.15
N ARG A 68 -2.69 22.45 -26.08
CA ARG A 68 -1.76 22.31 -27.22
C ARG A 68 -2.34 21.44 -28.32
N ASN A 69 -3.08 20.38 -27.97
CA ASN A 69 -3.66 19.45 -28.94
C ASN A 69 -5.09 19.05 -28.52
N PRO A 70 -6.11 19.87 -28.85
CA PRO A 70 -7.49 19.66 -28.38
C PRO A 70 -8.17 18.42 -28.98
N THR A 71 -7.67 17.90 -30.11
CA THR A 71 -8.16 16.68 -30.76
C THR A 71 -7.57 15.41 -30.15
N LYS A 72 -6.56 15.52 -29.28
CA LYS A 72 -5.90 14.36 -28.69
C LYS A 72 -6.82 13.72 -27.65
N SER A 73 -7.08 12.42 -27.81
CA SER A 73 -7.95 11.70 -26.90
C SER A 73 -7.35 11.61 -25.48
N MET A 74 -8.21 11.60 -24.46
CA MET A 74 -7.79 11.43 -23.06
C MET A 74 -6.96 10.15 -22.85
N SER A 75 -7.24 9.09 -23.60
CA SER A 75 -6.47 7.84 -23.56
C SER A 75 -5.02 8.03 -24.05
N ALA A 76 -4.82 8.85 -25.09
CA ALA A 76 -3.48 9.16 -25.59
C ALA A 76 -2.71 10.04 -24.61
N VAL A 77 -3.36 11.05 -24.01
CA VAL A 77 -2.75 11.89 -22.95
C VAL A 77 -2.37 11.05 -21.72
N ALA A 78 -3.22 10.10 -21.34
CA ALA A 78 -2.95 9.17 -20.24
C ALA A 78 -1.74 8.28 -20.53
N LYS A 79 -1.60 7.81 -21.78
CA LYS A 79 -0.46 7.00 -22.24
C LYS A 79 0.85 7.79 -22.19
N ASP A 80 0.85 9.05 -22.65
CA ASP A 80 2.02 9.92 -22.62
C ASP A 80 2.51 10.18 -21.19
N LEU A 81 1.57 10.30 -20.25
CA LEU A 81 1.84 10.58 -18.83
C LEU A 81 2.06 9.31 -17.99
N GLY A 82 1.87 8.11 -18.56
CA GLY A 82 2.00 6.84 -17.84
C GLY A 82 0.96 6.67 -16.72
N ILE A 83 -0.23 7.26 -16.87
CA ILE A 83 -1.31 7.25 -15.88
C ILE A 83 -2.56 6.58 -16.42
N HIS A 84 -3.48 6.21 -15.54
CA HIS A 84 -4.76 5.64 -15.95
C HIS A 84 -5.68 6.73 -16.54
N LYS A 85 -6.48 6.38 -17.56
CA LYS A 85 -7.42 7.31 -18.22
C LYS A 85 -8.35 8.02 -17.23
N THR A 86 -8.80 7.32 -16.19
CA THR A 86 -9.67 7.90 -15.15
C THR A 86 -9.00 9.01 -14.36
N SER A 87 -7.68 9.00 -14.24
CA SER A 87 -6.95 10.10 -13.60
C SER A 87 -6.96 11.36 -14.46
N VAL A 88 -6.88 11.23 -15.79
CA VAL A 88 -7.01 12.37 -16.71
C VAL A 88 -8.44 12.91 -16.65
N SER A 89 -9.45 12.04 -16.72
CA SER A 89 -10.86 12.44 -16.69
C SER A 89 -11.30 13.16 -15.41
N LYS A 90 -10.57 13.00 -14.29
CA LYS A 90 -10.88 13.71 -13.03
C LYS A 90 -10.33 15.13 -12.99
N GLU A 91 -9.37 15.45 -13.85
CA GLU A 91 -8.60 16.71 -13.83
C GLU A 91 -8.95 17.65 -15.01
N VAL A 92 -9.73 17.16 -15.97
CA VAL A 92 -10.31 17.92 -17.11
C VAL A 92 -11.65 18.48 -16.68
#